data_AF-A0A970FK95-F1
#
_entry.id   AF-A0A970FK95-F1
#
_cell.length_a   1.000
_cell.length_b   1.000
_cell.length_c   1.000
_cell.angle_alpha   90.00
_cell.angle_beta   90.00
_cell.angle_gamma   90.00
#
_symmetry.space_group_name_H-M   'P 1'
#
loop_
_entity.id
_entity.type
_entity.pdbx_description
1 polymer ?
#
loop_
_entity_poly.entity_id
_entity_poly.type
_entity_poly.pdbx_seq_one_letter_code
_entity_poly.pdbx_strand_id
1 'polypeptide(L)'
;MYKDKCELMSSKGAKLFMTLVEQNNQTLDKLNYQIAAIKEASATVQGHLERINNSIDNVHEISNKLLEIADKSSQHIMESDKILQYVNRIAMQIKILGLNANIEASRAGEQGRGFSVVAREVQNLANSSEANAKEINKILSLLSEEVSKISGQLDKLKDYSMIQVEASKEATNAVENLLEKASI
;
A
#
# COMPACT_ATOMS: atom_id res chain seq x y z
N MET A 1 33.38 -79.51 7.47
CA MET A 1 32.05 -80.04 7.10
C MET A 1 30.99 -79.04 7.54
N TYR A 2 30.68 -78.04 6.71
CA TYR A 2 29.44 -77.28 6.86
C TYR A 2 28.31 -78.19 6.38
N LYS A 3 27.57 -78.80 7.32
CA LYS A 3 26.28 -79.43 7.00
C LYS A 3 25.28 -78.27 6.92
N ASP A 4 25.11 -77.72 5.71
CA ASP A 4 24.01 -76.81 5.41
C ASP A 4 22.70 -77.53 5.73
N LYS A 5 22.00 -77.03 6.75
CA LYS A 5 20.60 -77.37 6.98
C LYS A 5 19.80 -76.71 5.86
N CYS A 6 19.51 -77.47 4.81
CA CYS A 6 18.55 -77.06 3.80
C CYS A 6 17.15 -77.15 4.42
N GLU A 7 16.64 -76.03 4.93
CA GLU A 7 15.24 -75.92 5.36
C GLU A 7 14.37 -75.65 4.13
N LEU A 8 13.58 -76.66 3.73
CA LEU A 8 12.66 -76.55 2.60
C LEU A 8 11.46 -75.67 2.97
N MET A 9 11.32 -74.52 2.30
CA MET A 9 10.13 -73.67 2.43
C MET A 9 8.89 -74.39 1.86
N SER A 10 7.77 -74.32 2.59
CA SER A 10 6.49 -74.79 2.06
C SER A 10 6.02 -73.92 0.88
N SER A 11 5.32 -74.52 -0.08
CA SER A 11 4.75 -73.79 -1.24
C SER A 11 3.90 -72.58 -0.82
N LYS A 12 3.15 -72.70 0.29
CA LYS A 12 2.36 -71.59 0.86
C LYS A 12 3.24 -70.45 1.39
N GLY A 13 4.37 -70.80 2.03
CA GLY A 13 5.37 -69.82 2.49
C GLY A 13 6.08 -69.12 1.32
N ALA A 14 6.47 -69.85 0.28
CA ALA A 14 7.06 -69.28 -0.93
C ALA A 14 6.10 -68.32 -1.66
N LYS A 15 4.83 -68.69 -1.77
CA LYS A 15 3.79 -67.83 -2.35
C LYS A 15 3.59 -66.54 -1.55
N LEU A 16 3.55 -66.63 -0.22
CA LEU A 16 3.44 -65.46 0.65
C LEU A 16 4.63 -64.51 0.49
N PHE A 17 5.86 -65.05 0.46
CA PHE A 17 7.07 -64.25 0.23
C PHE A 17 7.05 -63.57 -1.14
N MET A 18 6.68 -64.27 -2.22
CA MET A 18 6.55 -63.67 -3.54
C MET A 18 5.55 -62.52 -3.55
N THR A 19 4.35 -62.72 -2.98
CA THR A 19 3.34 -61.66 -2.90
C THR A 19 3.82 -60.47 -2.06
N LEU A 20 4.53 -60.71 -0.96
CA LEU A 20 5.09 -59.63 -0.13
C LEU A 20 6.14 -58.82 -0.90
N VAL A 21 7.05 -59.48 -1.61
CA VAL A 21 8.07 -58.81 -2.43
C VAL A 21 7.42 -58.02 -3.56
N GLU A 22 6.40 -58.58 -4.20
CA GLU A 22 5.64 -57.89 -5.25
C GLU A 22 4.92 -56.64 -4.70
N GLN A 23 4.27 -56.74 -3.53
CA GLN A 23 3.67 -55.60 -2.84
C GLN A 23 4.69 -54.53 -2.42
N ASN A 24 5.88 -54.95 -1.95
CA ASN A 24 6.96 -54.04 -1.59
C ASN A 24 7.46 -53.27 -2.82
N ASN A 25 7.69 -53.95 -3.95
CA ASN A 25 8.10 -53.30 -5.20
C ASN A 25 7.05 -52.31 -5.69
N GLN A 26 5.76 -52.68 -5.67
CA GLN A 26 4.66 -51.75 -6.01
C GLN A 26 4.60 -50.53 -5.08
N THR A 27 4.92 -50.71 -3.80
CA THR A 27 4.95 -49.61 -2.82
C THR A 27 6.14 -48.68 -3.09
N LEU A 28 7.31 -49.23 -3.43
CA LEU A 28 8.49 -48.46 -3.82
C LEU A 28 8.24 -47.61 -5.08
N ASP A 29 7.58 -48.17 -6.09
CA ASP A 29 7.23 -47.43 -7.31
C ASP A 29 6.30 -46.25 -7.01
N LYS A 30 5.29 -46.46 -6.14
CA LYS A 30 4.40 -45.39 -5.69
C LYS A 30 5.14 -44.31 -4.89
N LEU A 31 6.07 -44.70 -4.00
CA LEU A 31 6.88 -43.76 -3.23
C LEU A 31 7.76 -42.91 -4.15
N ASN A 32 8.41 -43.52 -5.14
CA ASN A 32 9.23 -42.80 -6.12
C ASN A 32 8.40 -41.80 -6.93
N TYR A 33 7.19 -42.18 -7.35
CA TYR A 33 6.27 -41.26 -8.03
C TYR A 33 5.88 -40.08 -7.13
N GLN A 34 5.57 -40.34 -5.86
CA GLN A 34 5.24 -39.29 -4.90
C GLN A 34 6.42 -38.34 -4.63
N ILE A 35 7.64 -38.86 -4.50
CA ILE A 35 8.86 -38.04 -4.33
C ILE A 35 9.07 -37.11 -5.53
N ALA A 36 8.86 -37.60 -6.76
CA ALA A 36 8.95 -36.78 -7.95
C ALA A 36 7.92 -35.63 -7.94
N ALA A 37 6.66 -35.95 -7.62
CA ALA A 37 5.60 -34.95 -7.51
C ALA A 37 5.89 -33.90 -6.41
N ILE A 38 6.45 -34.34 -5.28
CA ILE A 38 6.85 -33.45 -4.18
C ILE A 38 7.97 -32.49 -4.64
N LYS A 39 8.97 -32.98 -5.38
CA LYS A 39 10.07 -32.15 -5.91
C LYS A 39 9.55 -31.09 -6.88
N GLU A 40 8.65 -31.46 -7.79
CA GLU A 40 8.01 -30.53 -8.73
C GLU A 40 7.17 -29.48 -8.03
N ALA A 41 6.33 -29.89 -7.06
CA ALA A 41 5.53 -28.97 -6.26
C ALA A 41 6.41 -27.99 -5.47
N SER A 42 7.50 -28.48 -4.87
CA SER A 42 8.46 -27.67 -4.12
C SER A 42 9.17 -26.63 -5.01
N ALA A 43 9.60 -27.01 -6.21
CA ALA A 43 10.19 -26.08 -7.18
C ALA A 43 9.18 -24.99 -7.60
N THR A 44 7.91 -25.35 -7.78
CA THR A 44 6.84 -24.39 -8.09
C THR A 44 6.63 -23.39 -6.95
N VAL A 45 6.58 -23.89 -5.70
CA VAL A 45 6.45 -23.02 -4.51
C VAL A 45 7.65 -22.10 -4.38
N GLN A 46 8.87 -22.58 -4.62
CA GLN A 46 10.08 -21.75 -4.58
C GLN A 46 10.02 -20.61 -5.60
N GLY A 47 9.57 -20.88 -6.83
CA GLY A 47 9.34 -19.83 -7.83
C GLY A 47 8.24 -18.83 -7.43
N HIS A 48 7.21 -19.26 -6.69
CA HIS A 48 6.22 -18.34 -6.11
C HIS A 48 6.80 -17.47 -5.00
N LEU A 49 7.66 -18.02 -4.13
CA LEU A 49 8.32 -17.28 -3.06
C LEU A 49 9.28 -16.21 -3.59
N GLU A 50 10.03 -16.50 -4.66
CA GLU A 50 10.85 -15.49 -5.35
C GLU A 50 9.99 -14.34 -5.90
N ARG A 51 8.84 -14.66 -6.52
CA ARG A 51 7.91 -13.63 -7.00
C ARG A 51 7.31 -12.80 -5.87
N ILE A 52 7.03 -13.42 -4.73
CA ILE A 52 6.56 -12.71 -3.52
C ILE A 52 7.64 -11.74 -3.04
N ASN A 53 8.89 -12.19 -2.90
CA ASN A 53 9.98 -11.32 -2.46
C ASN A 53 10.18 -10.11 -3.39
N ASN A 54 10.19 -10.34 -4.71
CA ASN A 54 10.26 -9.23 -5.69
C ASN A 54 9.05 -8.28 -5.59
N SER A 55 7.86 -8.81 -5.28
CA SER A 55 6.66 -7.99 -5.07
C SER A 55 6.75 -7.14 -3.81
N ILE A 56 7.33 -7.67 -2.74
CA ILE A 56 7.57 -6.94 -1.48
C ILE A 56 8.53 -5.76 -1.74
N ASP A 57 9.62 -5.99 -2.48
CA ASP A 57 10.57 -4.93 -2.82
C ASP A 57 9.90 -3.80 -3.61
N ASN A 58 9.06 -4.15 -4.60
CA ASN A 58 8.28 -3.18 -5.35
C ASN A 58 7.29 -2.41 -4.46
N VAL A 59 6.64 -3.08 -3.50
CA VAL A 59 5.74 -2.44 -2.53
C VAL A 59 6.51 -1.44 -1.66
N HIS A 60 7.71 -1.79 -1.19
CA HIS A 60 8.56 -0.88 -0.43
C HIS A 60 8.98 0.34 -1.25
N GLU A 61 9.40 0.16 -2.51
CA GLU A 61 9.78 1.26 -3.38
C GLU A 61 8.60 2.22 -3.63
N ILE A 62 7.43 1.67 -3.96
CA ILE A 62 6.21 2.46 -4.20
C ILE A 62 5.79 3.18 -2.92
N SER A 63 5.86 2.51 -1.76
CA SER A 63 5.50 3.13 -0.47
C SER A 63 6.39 4.33 -0.14
N ASN A 64 7.69 4.22 -0.35
CA ASN A 64 8.62 5.32 -0.14
C ASN A 64 8.35 6.50 -1.08
N LYS A 65 8.07 6.24 -2.37
CA LYS A 65 7.68 7.29 -3.32
C LYS A 65 6.37 7.97 -2.92
N LEU A 66 5.40 7.21 -2.45
CA LEU A 66 4.12 7.76 -1.97
C LEU A 66 4.29 8.62 -0.72
N LEU A 67 5.19 8.25 0.20
CA LEU A 67 5.53 9.10 1.35
C LEU A 67 6.14 10.43 0.91
N GLU A 68 7.04 10.42 -0.08
CA GLU A 68 7.60 11.65 -0.65
C GLU A 68 6.54 12.53 -1.31
N ILE A 69 5.61 11.93 -2.06
CA ILE A 69 4.48 12.65 -2.69
C ILE A 69 3.53 13.23 -1.64
N ALA A 70 3.26 12.49 -0.56
CA ALA A 70 2.43 12.97 0.55
C ALA A 70 3.08 14.17 1.25
N ASP A 71 4.39 14.11 1.53
CA ASP A 71 5.12 15.22 2.13
C ASP A 71 5.10 16.48 1.24
N LYS A 72 5.38 16.32 -0.06
CA LYS A 72 5.29 17.40 -1.05
C LYS A 72 3.88 18.00 -1.12
N SER A 73 2.84 17.16 -1.11
CA SER A 73 1.45 17.65 -1.10
C SER A 73 1.15 18.44 0.17
N SER A 74 1.62 17.99 1.33
CA SER A 74 1.49 18.73 2.59
C SER A 74 2.16 20.10 2.51
N GLN A 75 3.36 20.19 1.95
CA GLN A 75 4.06 21.46 1.73
C GLN A 75 3.28 22.41 0.82
N HIS A 76 2.75 21.92 -0.32
CA HIS A 76 1.94 22.73 -1.23
C HIS A 76 0.62 23.21 -0.62
N ILE A 77 0.00 22.40 0.24
CA ILE A 77 -1.18 22.82 1.02
C ILE A 77 -0.81 23.97 1.95
N MET A 78 0.32 23.87 2.68
CA MET A 78 0.79 24.95 3.56
C MET A 78 1.14 26.23 2.79
N GLU A 79 1.71 26.12 1.60
CA GLU A 79 1.98 27.27 0.73
C GLU A 79 0.68 27.92 0.23
N SER A 80 -0.30 27.11 -0.16
CA SER A 80 -1.61 27.57 -0.59
C SER A 80 -2.36 28.30 0.52
N ASP A 81 -2.29 27.80 1.76
CA ASP A 81 -2.88 28.48 2.92
C ASP A 81 -2.25 29.88 3.14
N LYS A 82 -0.92 30.01 3.04
CA LYS A 82 -0.24 31.32 3.11
C LYS A 82 -0.72 32.28 2.03
N ILE A 83 -0.90 31.80 0.80
CA ILE A 83 -1.42 32.62 -0.31
C ILE A 83 -2.85 33.08 0.00
N LEU A 84 -3.70 32.21 0.53
CA LEU A 84 -5.08 32.56 0.89
C LEU A 84 -5.14 33.56 2.05
N GLN A 85 -4.26 33.46 3.04
CA GLN A 85 -4.13 34.47 4.09
C GLN A 85 -3.78 35.84 3.50
N TYR A 86 -2.89 35.89 2.51
CA TYR A 86 -2.55 37.12 1.79
C TYR A 86 -3.72 37.67 0.97
N VAL A 87 -4.45 36.82 0.25
CA VAL A 87 -5.67 37.20 -0.50
C VAL A 87 -6.72 37.78 0.44
N ASN A 88 -6.97 37.13 1.59
CA ASN A 88 -7.91 37.62 2.58
C ASN A 88 -7.50 39.00 3.14
N ARG A 89 -6.19 39.20 3.39
CA ARG A 89 -5.65 40.51 3.79
C ARG A 89 -5.90 41.58 2.72
N ILE A 90 -5.71 41.27 1.44
CA ILE A 90 -6.01 42.19 0.33
C ILE A 90 -7.51 42.50 0.30
N ALA A 91 -8.38 41.49 0.39
CA ALA A 91 -9.83 41.68 0.40
C ALA A 91 -10.26 42.62 1.54
N MET A 92 -9.69 42.45 2.75
CA MET A 92 -9.93 43.35 3.88
C MET A 92 -9.48 44.79 3.59
N GLN A 93 -8.31 44.98 2.98
CA GLN A 93 -7.82 46.31 2.59
C GLN A 93 -8.73 46.98 1.56
N ILE A 94 -9.16 46.23 0.54
CA ILE A 94 -10.09 46.72 -0.48
C ILE A 94 -11.44 47.08 0.15
N LYS A 95 -11.93 46.29 1.10
CA LYS A 95 -13.17 46.56 1.83
C LYS A 95 -13.11 47.89 2.60
N ILE A 96 -11.99 48.17 3.26
CA ILE A 96 -11.75 49.44 3.97
C ILE A 96 -11.65 50.59 2.96
N LEU A 97 -10.95 50.39 1.83
CA LEU A 97 -10.83 51.41 0.79
C LEU A 97 -12.20 51.76 0.19
N GLY A 98 -13.03 50.76 -0.09
CA GLY A 98 -14.41 50.93 -0.55
C GLY A 98 -15.29 51.62 0.48
N LEU A 99 -15.08 51.34 1.78
CA LEU A 99 -15.78 52.06 2.86
C LEU A 99 -15.43 53.55 2.87
N ASN A 100 -14.13 53.87 2.81
CA ASN A 100 -13.66 55.26 2.77
C ASN A 100 -14.19 56.00 1.54
N ALA A 101 -14.19 55.34 0.38
CA ALA A 101 -14.76 55.89 -0.85
C ALA A 101 -16.26 56.17 -0.74
N ASN A 102 -17.02 55.28 -0.09
CA ASN A 102 -18.45 55.46 0.13
C ASN A 102 -18.76 56.62 1.10
N ILE A 103 -17.92 56.80 2.14
CA ILE A 103 -18.01 57.95 3.05
C ILE A 103 -17.77 59.26 2.29
N GLU A 104 -16.71 59.33 1.47
CA GLU A 104 -16.39 60.54 0.72
C GLU A 104 -17.44 60.85 -0.37
N ALA A 105 -17.96 59.81 -1.02
CA ALA A 105 -19.09 59.93 -1.94
C ALA A 105 -20.35 60.49 -1.25
N SER A 106 -20.63 60.06 -0.02
CA SER A 106 -21.74 60.59 0.77
C SER A 106 -21.51 62.06 1.15
N ARG A 107 -20.25 62.44 1.44
CA ARG A 107 -19.85 63.80 1.77
C ARG A 107 -19.98 64.77 0.59
N ALA A 108 -19.74 64.29 -0.64
CA ALA A 108 -19.90 65.07 -1.87
C ALA A 108 -21.38 65.29 -2.29
N GLY A 109 -22.34 64.71 -1.57
CA GLY A 109 -23.78 64.91 -1.80
C GLY A 109 -24.24 64.40 -3.18
N GLU A 110 -24.99 65.23 -3.93
CA GLU A 110 -25.50 64.89 -5.27
C GLU A 110 -24.37 64.51 -6.25
N GLN A 111 -23.21 65.16 -6.16
CA GLN A 111 -22.06 64.92 -7.06
C GLN A 111 -21.37 63.57 -6.79
N GLY A 112 -21.59 62.98 -5.60
CA GLY A 112 -20.98 61.71 -5.20
C GLY A 112 -21.85 60.47 -5.48
N ARG A 113 -23.08 60.62 -5.99
CA ARG A 113 -24.01 59.48 -6.19
C ARG A 113 -23.42 58.36 -7.04
N GLY A 114 -22.78 58.68 -8.16
CA GLY A 114 -22.14 57.70 -9.03
C GLY A 114 -20.98 56.96 -8.34
N PHE A 115 -20.17 57.70 -7.57
CA PHE A 115 -19.05 57.13 -6.81
C PHE A 115 -19.52 56.23 -5.67
N SER A 116 -20.66 56.52 -5.03
CA SER A 116 -21.23 55.68 -3.97
C SER A 116 -21.66 54.30 -4.50
N VAL A 117 -22.19 54.23 -5.73
CA VAL A 117 -22.54 52.95 -6.37
C VAL A 117 -21.30 52.10 -6.62
N VAL A 118 -20.24 52.71 -7.18
CA VAL A 118 -18.96 52.01 -7.43
C VAL A 118 -18.34 51.54 -6.11
N ALA A 119 -18.33 52.39 -5.08
CA ALA A 119 -17.78 52.06 -3.77
C ALA A 119 -18.51 50.87 -3.12
N ARG A 120 -19.84 50.80 -3.25
CA ARG A 120 -20.63 49.66 -2.78
C ARG A 120 -20.30 48.38 -3.54
N GLU A 121 -20.13 48.46 -4.86
CA GLU A 121 -19.77 47.30 -5.66
C GLU A 121 -18.37 46.77 -5.32
N VAL A 122 -17.40 47.67 -5.06
CA VAL A 122 -16.07 47.31 -4.57
C VAL A 122 -16.16 46.59 -3.21
N GLN A 123 -17.02 47.04 -2.30
CA GLN A 123 -17.24 46.34 -1.02
C GLN A 123 -17.87 44.95 -1.22
N ASN A 124 -18.84 44.82 -2.13
CA ASN A 124 -19.45 43.53 -2.45
C ASN A 124 -18.42 42.54 -3.00
N LEU A 125 -17.57 42.98 -3.95
CA LEU A 125 -16.47 42.19 -4.49
C LEU A 125 -15.48 41.74 -3.39
N ALA A 126 -15.13 42.63 -2.48
CA ALA A 126 -14.25 42.31 -1.36
C ALA A 126 -14.87 41.26 -0.41
N ASN A 127 -16.16 41.40 -0.08
CA ASN A 127 -16.88 40.42 0.75
C ASN A 127 -16.97 39.04 0.07
N SER A 128 -17.26 39.01 -1.23
CA SER A 128 -17.29 37.77 -2.02
C SER A 128 -15.91 37.11 -2.08
N SER A 129 -14.83 37.90 -2.21
CA SER A 129 -13.47 37.38 -2.17
C SER A 129 -13.11 36.77 -0.82
N GLU A 130 -13.52 37.41 0.29
CA GLU A 130 -13.34 36.86 1.65
C GLU A 130 -14.11 35.54 1.84
N ALA A 131 -15.36 35.47 1.36
CA ALA A 131 -16.17 34.26 1.43
C ALA A 131 -15.55 33.10 0.64
N ASN A 132 -15.12 33.35 -0.59
CA ASN A 132 -14.45 32.35 -1.43
C ASN A 132 -13.13 31.87 -0.79
N ALA A 133 -12.33 32.77 -0.22
CA ALA A 133 -11.10 32.39 0.46
C ALA A 133 -11.36 31.45 1.65
N LYS A 134 -12.45 31.67 2.41
CA LYS A 134 -12.87 30.78 3.50
C LYS A 134 -13.27 29.39 2.99
N GLU A 135 -13.99 29.31 1.87
CA GLU A 135 -14.34 28.02 1.27
C GLU A 135 -13.11 27.25 0.79
N ILE A 136 -12.15 27.93 0.16
CA ILE A 136 -10.90 27.30 -0.28
C ILE A 136 -10.09 26.80 0.93
N ASN A 137 -10.01 27.57 2.02
CA ASN A 137 -9.35 27.13 3.26
C ASN A 137 -9.98 25.85 3.84
N LYS A 138 -11.31 25.72 3.76
CA LYS A 138 -12.01 24.50 4.17
C LYS A 138 -11.58 23.30 3.31
N ILE A 139 -11.49 23.48 1.99
CA ILE A 139 -11.02 22.43 1.07
C ILE A 139 -9.57 22.05 1.36
N LEU A 140 -8.68 23.03 1.58
CA LEU A 140 -7.28 22.76 1.95
C LEU A 140 -7.16 21.98 3.26
N SER A 141 -8.02 22.27 4.25
CA SER A 141 -8.05 21.52 5.51
C SER A 141 -8.44 20.06 5.29
N LEU A 142 -9.43 19.80 4.44
CA LEU A 142 -9.83 18.43 4.07
C LEU A 142 -8.70 17.70 3.31
N LEU A 143 -8.04 18.38 2.36
CA LEU A 143 -6.89 17.82 1.65
C LEU A 143 -5.75 17.47 2.61
N SER A 144 -5.48 18.30 3.62
CA SER A 144 -4.47 18.02 4.64
C SER A 144 -4.80 16.76 5.44
N GLU A 145 -6.08 16.58 5.80
CA GLU A 145 -6.55 15.38 6.49
C GLU A 145 -6.41 14.12 5.61
N GLU A 146 -6.74 14.22 4.32
CA GLU A 146 -6.58 13.12 3.36
C GLU A 146 -5.12 12.72 3.18
N VAL A 147 -4.20 13.69 3.06
CA VAL A 147 -2.76 13.43 3.00
C VAL A 147 -2.27 12.73 4.28
N SER A 148 -2.73 13.17 5.45
CA SER A 148 -2.39 12.51 6.72
C SER A 148 -2.89 11.06 6.78
N LYS A 149 -4.11 10.80 6.28
CA LYS A 149 -4.65 9.43 6.17
C LYS A 149 -3.81 8.56 5.25
N ILE A 150 -3.35 9.10 4.12
CA ILE A 150 -2.46 8.39 3.18
C ILE A 150 -1.16 8.00 3.90
N SER A 151 -0.50 8.93 4.60
CA SER A 151 0.71 8.62 5.38
C SER A 151 0.47 7.49 6.39
N GLY A 152 -0.64 7.54 7.14
CA GLY A 152 -0.97 6.48 8.10
C GLY A 152 -1.29 5.12 7.45
N GLN A 153 -1.81 5.11 6.22
CA GLN A 153 -2.00 3.86 5.46
C GLN A 153 -0.67 3.29 4.95
N LEU A 154 0.28 4.15 4.57
CA LEU A 154 1.61 3.75 4.14
C LEU A 154 2.43 3.11 5.27
N ASP A 155 2.28 3.59 6.50
CA ASP A 155 2.89 2.95 7.68
C ASP A 155 2.35 1.53 7.88
N LYS A 156 1.03 1.33 7.79
CA LYS A 156 0.44 -0.01 7.88
C LYS A 156 0.89 -0.92 6.74
N LEU A 157 1.04 -0.38 5.54
CA LEU A 157 1.53 -1.14 4.38
C LEU A 157 2.96 -1.62 4.60
N LYS A 158 3.81 -0.79 5.23
CA LYS A 158 5.16 -1.18 5.63
C LYS A 158 5.15 -2.33 6.65
N ASP A 159 4.27 -2.28 7.65
CA ASP A 159 4.12 -3.36 8.64
C ASP A 159 3.69 -4.67 7.99
N TYR A 160 2.70 -4.63 7.09
CA TYR A 160 2.26 -5.82 6.35
C TYR A 160 3.36 -6.39 5.47
N SER A 161 4.14 -5.53 4.81
CA SER A 161 5.29 -5.93 4.00
C SER A 161 6.33 -6.68 4.84
N MET A 162 6.62 -6.19 6.05
CA MET A 162 7.58 -6.83 6.96
C MET A 162 7.11 -8.22 7.42
N ILE A 163 5.81 -8.37 7.75
CA ILE A 163 5.22 -9.67 8.07
C ILE A 163 5.31 -10.62 6.86
N GLN A 164 5.10 -10.10 5.65
CA GLN A 164 5.16 -10.90 4.42
C GLN A 164 6.58 -11.40 4.14
N VAL A 165 7.62 -10.60 4.44
CA VAL A 165 9.03 -11.04 4.33
C VAL A 165 9.31 -12.20 5.29
N GLU A 166 8.85 -12.09 6.53
CA GLU A 166 9.05 -13.12 7.55
C GLU A 166 8.35 -14.43 7.15
N ALA A 167 7.09 -14.36 6.74
CA ALA A 167 6.32 -15.51 6.27
C ALA A 167 6.95 -16.16 5.02
N SER A 168 7.45 -15.35 4.08
CA SER A 168 8.16 -15.83 2.89
C SER A 168 9.43 -16.59 3.27
N LYS A 169 10.20 -16.08 4.24
CA LYS A 169 11.41 -16.72 4.74
C LYS A 169 11.12 -18.05 5.43
N GLU A 170 10.08 -18.11 6.26
CA GLU A 170 9.63 -19.36 6.90
C GLU A 170 9.21 -20.41 5.86
N ALA A 171 8.46 -19.99 4.83
CA ALA A 171 8.05 -20.87 3.76
C ALA A 171 9.24 -21.40 2.94
N THR A 172 10.23 -20.55 2.63
CA THR A 172 11.48 -20.97 1.96
C THR A 172 12.19 -22.05 2.77
N ASN A 173 12.40 -21.82 4.07
CA ASN A 173 13.03 -22.80 4.95
C ASN A 173 12.23 -24.12 5.00
N ALA A 174 10.90 -24.06 5.00
CA ALA A 174 10.06 -25.25 5.01
C ALA A 174 10.21 -26.08 3.72
N VAL A 175 10.29 -25.40 2.57
CA VAL A 175 10.52 -26.03 1.26
C VAL A 175 11.91 -26.66 1.17
N GLU A 176 12.95 -25.97 1.64
CA GLU A 176 14.32 -26.50 1.68
C GLU A 176 14.41 -27.78 2.53
N ASN A 177 13.85 -27.76 3.73
CA ASN A 177 13.81 -28.93 4.62
C ASN A 177 13.06 -30.12 3.98
N LEU A 178 12.01 -29.84 3.22
CA LEU A 178 11.22 -30.86 2.56
C LEU A 178 11.98 -31.48 1.37
N LEU A 179 12.71 -30.68 0.60
CA LEU A 179 13.58 -31.15 -0.48
C LEU A 179 14.75 -31.99 0.03
N GLU A 180 15.34 -31.62 1.17
CA GLU A 180 16.38 -32.40 1.84
C GLU A 180 15.85 -33.79 2.24
N LYS A 181 14.68 -33.85 2.89
CA LYS A 181 14.03 -35.12 3.27
C LYS A 181 13.62 -35.99 2.08
N ALA A 182 13.28 -35.38 0.94
CA ALA A 182 12.92 -36.09 -0.29
C ALA A 182 14.13 -36.56 -1.11
N SER A 183 15.34 -36.23 -0.68
CA SER A 183 16.61 -36.65 -1.32
C SER A 183 17.36 -37.76 -0.57
N ILE A 184 16.87 -38.12 0.62
CA ILE A 184 17.32 -39.26 1.45
C ILE A 184 16.44 -40.47 1.15
#